data_AF-A0AAC9JDZ6-F1
#
_entry.id   AF-A0AAC9JDZ6-F1
#
_cell.length_a   1.000
_cell.length_b   1.000
_cell.length_c   1.000
_cell.angle_alpha   90.00
_cell.angle_beta   90.00
_cell.angle_gamma   90.00
#
_symmetry.space_group_name_H-M   'P 1'
#
loop_
_entity.id
_entity.type
_entity.pdbx_description
1 polymer ?
#
loop_
_entity_poly.entity_id
_entity_poly.type
_entity_poly.pdbx_seq_one_letter_code
_entity_poly.pdbx_strand_id
1 'polypeptide(L)'
;MKRLLTAALLTLSFASHAELVSTDWKTEGDALATLDTETGIEWIDLSETDGMSINTVLSMTSAGGKFEGWRLPTEDEVLTLFDAAFTGTFVTGPNTSAPKFKEQILAFHELFGYTSYNIDRAYGLYEQDNGNVVLMGVRNNETVFFKHSESPYSADFSKSMYGVFLVSDGGDTISSINNPALNIMNANSPYNVPLAGSGALALLALGAGLRKRNEVM
;
A
#
# COMPACT_ATOMS: atom_id res chain seq x y z
N MET A 1 27.65 38.30 5.13
CA MET A 1 26.25 38.32 5.59
C MET A 1 25.52 37.15 4.95
N LYS A 2 25.31 36.03 5.67
CA LYS A 2 24.58 34.87 5.15
C LYS A 2 23.13 34.98 5.63
N ARG A 3 22.19 35.15 4.70
CA ARG A 3 20.75 35.21 4.99
C ARG A 3 20.25 33.78 5.21
N LEU A 4 19.75 33.50 6.40
CA LEU A 4 18.97 32.29 6.69
C LEU A 4 17.55 32.54 6.14
N LEU A 5 17.15 31.76 5.13
CA LEU A 5 15.76 31.65 4.71
C LEU A 5 15.10 30.61 5.60
N THR A 6 14.31 31.06 6.56
CA THR A 6 13.43 30.21 7.34
C THR A 6 12.20 29.91 6.48
N ALA A 7 12.10 28.69 5.95
CA ALA A 7 10.86 28.20 5.36
C ALA A 7 9.88 27.90 6.50
N ALA A 8 8.85 28.73 6.65
CA ALA A 8 7.75 28.45 7.56
C ALA A 8 6.86 27.37 6.93
N LEU A 9 6.89 26.16 7.51
CA LEU A 9 6.00 25.07 7.15
C LEU A 9 4.58 25.43 7.62
N LEU A 10 3.72 25.81 6.69
CA LEU A 10 2.31 26.09 6.95
C LEU A 10 1.59 24.73 7.04
N THR A 11 1.41 24.19 8.24
CA THR A 11 0.58 23.00 8.44
C THR A 11 -0.89 23.40 8.37
N LEU A 12 -1.48 23.28 7.19
CA LEU A 12 -2.93 23.30 7.02
C LEU A 12 -3.46 21.94 7.48
N SER A 13 -4.16 21.94 8.61
CA SER A 13 -4.92 20.78 9.09
C SER A 13 -6.17 20.62 8.21
N PHE A 14 -6.04 19.88 7.12
CA PHE A 14 -7.20 19.38 6.40
C PHE A 14 -7.75 18.16 7.15
N ALA A 15 -9.07 18.03 7.21
CA ALA A 15 -9.72 16.86 7.78
C ALA A 15 -9.12 15.60 7.14
N SER A 16 -8.63 14.68 7.97
CA SER A 16 -8.00 13.44 7.54
C SER A 16 -9.01 12.57 6.79
N HIS A 17 -9.00 12.66 5.47
CA HIS A 17 -9.33 11.51 4.65
C HIS A 17 -8.09 10.61 4.62
N ALA A 18 -8.27 9.29 4.65
CA ALA A 18 -7.23 8.33 4.32
C ALA A 18 -6.38 8.86 3.14
N GLU A 19 -5.12 9.17 3.39
CA GLU A 19 -4.23 9.64 2.34
C GLU A 19 -3.54 8.41 1.76
N LEU A 20 -3.91 8.07 0.52
CA LEU A 20 -3.18 7.11 -0.29
C LEU A 20 -2.01 7.84 -0.96
N VAL A 21 -0.79 7.37 -0.71
CA VAL A 21 0.45 8.02 -1.16
C VAL A 21 1.32 7.02 -1.90
N SER A 22 1.76 7.37 -3.11
CA SER A 22 2.72 6.55 -3.86
C SER A 22 4.06 6.45 -3.12
N THR A 23 4.66 5.27 -3.14
CA THR A 23 5.88 4.94 -2.41
C THR A 23 6.75 3.93 -3.18
N ASP A 24 8.03 3.83 -2.81
CA ASP A 24 9.03 3.04 -3.54
C ASP A 24 9.17 1.62 -2.96
N TRP A 25 9.09 0.60 -3.82
CA TRP A 25 9.23 -0.79 -3.41
C TRP A 25 10.69 -1.29 -3.43
N LYS A 26 11.34 -1.30 -4.59
CA LYS A 26 12.64 -1.98 -4.82
C LYS A 26 13.77 -1.03 -5.16
N THR A 27 13.45 0.10 -5.78
CA THR A 27 14.41 1.13 -6.16
C THR A 27 13.81 2.50 -5.90
N GLU A 28 14.64 3.44 -5.45
CA GLU A 28 14.22 4.83 -5.24
C GLU A 28 13.65 5.42 -6.54
N GLY A 29 12.44 5.98 -6.45
CA GLY A 29 11.67 6.54 -7.55
C GLY A 29 10.94 5.53 -8.44
N ASP A 30 10.80 4.26 -8.04
CA ASP A 30 10.03 3.28 -8.82
C ASP A 30 8.51 3.42 -8.68
N ALA A 31 8.04 4.02 -7.59
CA ALA A 31 6.62 4.22 -7.32
C ALA A 31 5.77 2.93 -7.43
N LEU A 32 6.35 1.75 -7.17
CA LEU A 32 5.69 0.45 -7.37
C LEU A 32 4.87 -0.03 -6.15
N ALA A 33 4.59 0.87 -5.21
CA ALA A 33 3.70 0.62 -4.10
C ALA A 33 2.90 1.88 -3.72
N THR A 34 1.83 1.68 -2.95
CA THR A 34 1.02 2.76 -2.37
C THR A 34 0.83 2.54 -0.87
N LEU A 35 1.17 3.54 -0.06
CA LEU A 35 0.90 3.56 1.37
C LEU A 35 -0.51 4.11 1.62
N ASP A 36 -1.32 3.38 2.37
CA ASP A 36 -2.48 3.93 3.07
C ASP A 36 -2.04 4.44 4.44
N THR A 37 -2.00 5.76 4.61
CA THR A 37 -1.54 6.40 5.84
C THR A 37 -2.48 6.24 7.03
N GLU A 38 -3.76 5.90 6.81
CA GLU A 38 -4.73 5.70 7.88
C GLU A 38 -4.56 4.32 8.52
N THR A 39 -4.34 3.30 7.69
CA THR A 39 -4.14 1.91 8.15
C THR A 39 -2.67 1.56 8.39
N GLY A 40 -1.74 2.29 7.77
CA GLY A 40 -0.32 1.95 7.73
C GLY A 40 -0.02 0.74 6.84
N ILE A 41 -0.96 0.31 6.00
CA ILE A 41 -0.81 -0.80 5.07
C ILE A 41 -0.21 -0.30 3.76
N GLU A 42 0.74 -1.05 3.20
CA GLU A 42 1.30 -0.78 1.88
C GLU A 42 0.71 -1.77 0.87
N TRP A 43 0.36 -1.27 -0.32
CA TRP A 43 -0.26 -2.03 -1.40
C TRP A 43 0.68 -2.10 -2.59
N ILE A 44 0.80 -3.28 -3.20
CA ILE A 44 1.62 -3.41 -4.41
C ILE A 44 0.91 -2.78 -5.62
N ASP A 45 1.67 -2.19 -6.53
CA ASP A 45 1.17 -1.81 -7.85
C ASP A 45 0.65 -3.05 -8.61
N LEU A 46 -0.55 -2.94 -9.20
CA LEU A 46 -1.23 -4.06 -9.86
C LEU A 46 -0.54 -4.51 -11.14
N SER A 47 0.29 -3.66 -11.76
CA SER A 47 1.11 -4.05 -12.91
C SER A 47 2.16 -5.12 -12.53
N GLU A 48 2.55 -5.20 -11.25
CA GLU A 48 3.51 -6.20 -10.78
C GLU A 48 2.93 -7.61 -10.68
N THR A 49 1.61 -7.73 -10.55
CA THR A 49 0.85 -8.99 -10.46
C THR A 49 0.01 -9.30 -11.70
N ASP A 50 0.09 -8.48 -12.75
CA ASP A 50 -0.69 -8.68 -13.98
C ASP A 50 -0.47 -10.07 -14.59
N GLY A 51 -1.58 -10.72 -14.96
CA GLY A 51 -1.57 -12.02 -15.61
C GLY A 51 -1.32 -13.21 -14.68
N MET A 52 -1.16 -12.97 -13.37
CA MET A 52 -0.95 -14.03 -12.37
C MET A 52 -2.28 -14.45 -11.72
N SER A 53 -2.36 -15.70 -11.26
CA SER A 53 -3.47 -16.15 -10.40
C SER A 53 -3.16 -15.89 -8.92
N ILE A 54 -4.19 -15.87 -8.07
CA ILE A 54 -4.03 -15.74 -6.61
C ILE A 54 -3.09 -16.83 -6.08
N ASN A 55 -3.28 -18.08 -6.47
CA ASN A 55 -2.41 -19.19 -6.05
C ASN A 55 -0.96 -19.02 -6.53
N THR A 56 -0.75 -18.47 -7.72
CA THR A 56 0.60 -18.17 -8.24
C THR A 56 1.26 -17.11 -7.38
N VAL A 57 0.58 -15.97 -7.16
CA VAL A 57 1.10 -14.87 -6.34
C VAL A 57 1.37 -15.32 -4.92
N LEU A 58 0.45 -16.08 -4.30
CA LEU A 58 0.63 -16.63 -2.96
C LEU A 58 1.85 -17.56 -2.86
N SER A 59 2.14 -18.37 -3.88
CA SER A 59 3.37 -19.18 -3.87
C SER A 59 4.64 -18.34 -3.89
N MET A 60 4.57 -17.13 -4.46
CA MET A 60 5.69 -16.20 -4.60
C MET A 60 5.89 -15.30 -3.38
N THR A 61 5.04 -15.39 -2.35
CA THR A 61 5.24 -14.71 -1.06
C THR A 61 6.10 -15.51 -0.07
N SER A 62 6.39 -16.78 -0.40
CA SER A 62 7.32 -17.60 0.38
C SER A 62 8.76 -17.06 0.30
N ALA A 63 9.60 -17.47 1.26
CA ALA A 63 10.98 -17.02 1.36
C ALA A 63 11.77 -17.19 0.04
N GLY A 64 12.44 -16.13 -0.41
CA GLY A 64 13.14 -16.02 -1.68
C GLY A 64 12.25 -15.74 -2.90
N GLY A 65 10.94 -15.61 -2.72
CA GLY A 65 9.99 -15.29 -3.78
C GLY A 65 9.95 -13.81 -4.16
N LYS A 66 9.37 -13.48 -5.33
CA LYS A 66 9.28 -12.08 -5.83
C LYS A 66 8.56 -11.17 -4.84
N PHE A 67 7.58 -11.71 -4.11
CA PHE A 67 6.70 -11.01 -3.20
C PHE A 67 6.92 -11.48 -1.76
N GLU A 68 8.12 -11.94 -1.41
CA GLU A 68 8.47 -12.25 -0.02
C GLU A 68 8.13 -11.05 0.88
N GLY A 69 7.49 -11.32 2.03
CA GLY A 69 7.00 -10.32 2.98
C GLY A 69 5.58 -9.82 2.72
N TRP A 70 5.13 -9.86 1.47
CA TRP A 70 3.75 -9.52 1.11
C TRP A 70 2.78 -10.66 1.45
N ARG A 71 1.51 -10.32 1.61
CA ARG A 71 0.42 -11.27 1.82
C ARG A 71 -0.82 -10.90 1.01
N LEU A 72 -1.73 -11.86 0.86
CA LEU A 72 -3.06 -11.55 0.36
C LEU A 72 -3.79 -10.64 1.37
N PRO A 73 -4.52 -9.62 0.90
CA PRO A 73 -5.36 -8.81 1.76
C PRO A 73 -6.58 -9.59 2.22
N THR A 74 -7.13 -9.18 3.35
CA THR A 74 -8.49 -9.55 3.79
C THR A 74 -9.55 -8.81 2.97
N GLU A 75 -10.80 -9.28 2.98
CA GLU A 75 -11.90 -8.56 2.34
C GLU A 75 -12.06 -7.14 2.91
N ASP A 76 -11.99 -7.00 4.24
CA ASP A 76 -12.13 -5.70 4.92
C ASP A 76 -11.03 -4.71 4.53
N GLU A 77 -9.79 -5.16 4.31
CA GLU A 77 -8.69 -4.29 3.84
C GLU A 77 -8.95 -3.77 2.43
N VAL A 78 -9.44 -4.61 1.51
CA VAL A 78 -9.76 -4.16 0.14
C VAL A 78 -10.94 -3.19 0.14
N LEU A 79 -11.93 -3.39 1.02
CA LEU A 79 -13.05 -2.46 1.16
C LEU A 79 -12.62 -1.13 1.75
N THR A 80 -11.79 -1.16 2.79
CA THR A 80 -11.21 0.04 3.40
C THR A 80 -10.39 0.84 2.39
N LEU A 81 -9.59 0.16 1.55
CA LEU A 81 -8.87 0.81 0.44
C LEU A 81 -9.82 1.54 -0.51
N PHE A 82 -10.95 0.93 -0.87
CA PHE A 82 -11.89 1.56 -1.82
C PHE A 82 -12.67 2.71 -1.19
N ASP A 83 -12.98 2.63 0.11
CA ASP A 83 -13.56 3.75 0.86
C ASP A 83 -12.57 4.92 0.97
N ALA A 84 -11.26 4.64 1.06
CA ALA A 84 -10.20 5.63 1.01
C ALA A 84 -10.06 6.26 -0.39
N ALA A 85 -10.04 5.43 -1.45
CA ALA A 85 -9.82 5.87 -2.82
C ALA A 85 -11.02 6.60 -3.43
N PHE A 86 -12.25 6.28 -3.01
CA PHE A 86 -13.46 6.76 -3.67
C PHE A 86 -14.51 7.30 -2.72
N THR A 87 -15.01 8.50 -3.02
CA THR A 87 -16.14 9.08 -2.29
C THR A 87 -17.47 8.60 -2.88
N GLY A 88 -18.25 7.83 -2.11
CA GLY A 88 -19.64 7.51 -2.43
C GLY A 88 -20.00 6.05 -2.18
N THR A 89 -21.23 5.69 -2.53
CA THR A 89 -21.71 4.31 -2.41
C THR A 89 -21.62 3.59 -3.75
N PHE A 90 -21.21 2.33 -3.71
CA PHE A 90 -21.16 1.43 -4.84
C PHE A 90 -22.22 0.33 -4.72
N VAL A 91 -22.70 -0.14 -5.87
CA VAL A 91 -23.41 -1.43 -5.96
C VAL A 91 -22.45 -2.50 -6.47
N THR A 92 -22.68 -3.76 -6.10
CA THR A 92 -21.90 -4.89 -6.64
C THR A 92 -21.94 -4.91 -8.17
N GLY A 93 -20.77 -5.00 -8.80
CA GLY A 93 -20.59 -4.98 -10.26
C GLY A 93 -19.99 -3.67 -10.79
N PRO A 94 -20.18 -3.37 -12.09
CA PRO A 94 -19.70 -2.14 -12.70
C PRO A 94 -20.55 -0.94 -12.29
N ASN A 95 -19.88 0.13 -11.83
CA ASN A 95 -20.47 1.42 -11.52
C ASN A 95 -19.94 2.46 -12.51
N THR A 96 -20.67 2.69 -13.60
CA THR A 96 -20.26 3.62 -14.67
C THR A 96 -20.91 5.00 -14.45
N SER A 97 -20.12 6.00 -14.02
CA SER A 97 -20.60 7.39 -13.90
C SER A 97 -19.48 8.42 -14.00
N ALA A 98 -19.22 8.87 -15.24
CA ALA A 98 -18.02 9.63 -15.61
C ALA A 98 -17.82 11.04 -15.02
N PRO A 99 -18.80 11.81 -14.48
CA PRO A 99 -18.39 13.00 -13.75
C PRO A 99 -18.08 12.69 -12.27
N LYS A 100 -18.65 11.63 -11.69
CA LYS A 100 -18.59 11.42 -10.24
C LYS A 100 -17.24 10.86 -9.78
N PHE A 101 -16.67 9.94 -10.55
CA PHE A 101 -15.49 9.18 -10.13
C PHE A 101 -14.24 9.45 -10.95
N LYS A 102 -14.30 10.30 -11.99
CA LYS A 102 -13.21 10.44 -12.96
C LYS A 102 -11.88 10.81 -12.30
N GLU A 103 -11.86 11.82 -11.44
CA GLU A 103 -10.63 12.25 -10.77
C GLU A 103 -10.10 11.17 -9.82
N GLN A 104 -10.98 10.47 -9.09
CA GLN A 104 -10.58 9.35 -8.23
C GLN A 104 -10.07 8.14 -9.04
N ILE A 105 -10.65 7.87 -10.21
CA ILE A 105 -10.18 6.81 -11.12
C ILE A 105 -8.79 7.14 -11.66
N LEU A 106 -8.55 8.39 -12.05
CA LEU A 106 -7.22 8.83 -12.49
C LEU A 106 -6.21 8.72 -11.35
N ALA A 107 -6.57 9.15 -10.13
CA ALA A 107 -5.71 8.98 -8.96
C ALA A 107 -5.43 7.50 -8.66
N PHE A 108 -6.42 6.62 -8.82
CA PHE A 108 -6.23 5.18 -8.62
C PHE A 108 -5.24 4.59 -9.64
N HIS A 109 -5.30 5.00 -10.91
CA HIS A 109 -4.30 4.58 -11.91
C HIS A 109 -2.89 5.06 -11.60
N GLU A 110 -2.73 6.28 -11.06
CA GLU A 110 -1.41 6.80 -10.67
C GLU A 110 -0.83 6.07 -9.44
N LEU A 111 -1.70 5.54 -8.56
CA LEU A 111 -1.30 4.86 -7.31
C LEU A 111 -1.11 3.35 -7.49
N PHE A 112 -1.91 2.71 -8.32
CA PHE A 112 -1.95 1.24 -8.47
C PHE A 112 -1.50 0.76 -9.84
N GLY A 113 -1.08 1.69 -10.70
CA GLY A 113 -0.59 1.40 -12.04
C GLY A 113 -1.66 0.81 -12.96
N TYR A 114 -1.21 0.38 -14.13
CA TYR A 114 -2.07 -0.17 -15.18
C TYR A 114 -1.79 -1.66 -15.39
N THR A 115 -2.83 -2.50 -15.27
CA THR A 115 -2.84 -3.85 -15.84
C THR A 115 -3.08 -3.83 -17.36
N SER A 116 -3.55 -2.71 -17.91
CA SER A 116 -3.56 -2.46 -19.36
C SER A 116 -3.64 -0.99 -19.73
N TYR A 117 -2.69 -0.51 -20.53
CA TYR A 117 -2.67 0.86 -21.06
C TYR A 117 -3.58 1.09 -22.27
N ASN A 118 -4.05 0.04 -22.96
CA ASN A 118 -4.86 0.21 -24.18
C ASN A 118 -6.32 0.57 -23.88
N ILE A 119 -6.78 0.25 -22.67
CA ILE A 119 -8.16 0.34 -22.22
C ILE A 119 -8.24 0.91 -20.79
N ASP A 120 -7.11 1.47 -20.34
CA ASP A 120 -6.85 2.05 -19.02
C ASP A 120 -7.47 1.22 -17.89
N ARG A 121 -6.86 0.06 -17.59
CA ARG A 121 -7.34 -0.84 -16.52
C ARG A 121 -6.34 -0.91 -15.38
N ALA A 122 -6.89 -0.93 -14.17
CA ALA A 122 -6.21 -1.32 -12.95
C ALA A 122 -7.14 -2.28 -12.20
N TYR A 123 -6.96 -3.58 -12.41
CA TYR A 123 -7.85 -4.64 -11.95
C TYR A 123 -7.14 -5.51 -10.92
N GLY A 124 -7.70 -5.63 -9.72
CA GLY A 124 -7.17 -6.48 -8.66
C GLY A 124 -8.19 -7.53 -8.22
N LEU A 125 -7.80 -8.79 -8.34
CA LEU A 125 -8.53 -9.92 -7.76
C LEU A 125 -8.17 -10.07 -6.28
N TYR A 126 -9.15 -10.45 -5.47
CA TYR A 126 -8.95 -10.89 -4.08
C TYR A 126 -9.99 -11.94 -3.70
N GLU A 127 -9.71 -12.67 -2.62
CA GLU A 127 -10.62 -13.66 -2.05
C GLU A 127 -11.45 -13.03 -0.92
N GLN A 128 -12.77 -13.23 -0.97
CA GLN A 128 -13.70 -12.82 0.07
C GLN A 128 -13.70 -13.82 1.24
N ASP A 129 -14.26 -13.43 2.39
CA ASP A 129 -14.30 -14.29 3.59
C ASP A 129 -15.06 -15.61 3.37
N ASN A 130 -15.94 -15.65 2.37
CA ASN A 130 -16.71 -16.84 1.98
C ASN A 130 -15.95 -17.76 0.98
N GLY A 131 -14.70 -17.42 0.63
CA GLY A 131 -13.87 -18.15 -0.34
C GLY A 131 -14.15 -17.82 -1.81
N ASN A 132 -15.07 -16.90 -2.12
CA ASN A 132 -15.30 -16.46 -3.49
C ASN A 132 -14.21 -15.49 -3.94
N VAL A 133 -13.81 -15.58 -5.20
CA VAL A 133 -12.91 -14.61 -5.82
C VAL A 133 -13.71 -13.57 -6.58
N VAL A 134 -13.41 -12.30 -6.30
CA VAL A 134 -14.05 -11.15 -6.95
C VAL A 134 -13.01 -10.14 -7.41
N LEU A 135 -13.41 -9.29 -8.34
CA LEU A 135 -12.64 -8.18 -8.87
C LEU A 135 -13.06 -6.87 -8.21
N MET A 136 -12.08 -6.09 -7.77
CA MET A 136 -12.23 -4.66 -7.54
C MET A 136 -11.18 -3.90 -8.36
N GLY A 137 -11.56 -2.75 -8.90
CA GLY A 137 -10.65 -1.99 -9.75
C GLY A 137 -11.34 -0.95 -10.61
N VAL A 138 -10.59 -0.37 -11.53
CA VAL A 138 -11.09 0.66 -12.44
C VAL A 138 -10.79 0.30 -13.88
N ARG A 139 -11.64 0.79 -14.78
CA ARG A 139 -11.43 0.76 -16.23
C ARG A 139 -11.72 2.15 -16.76
N ASN A 140 -11.05 2.53 -17.84
CA ASN A 140 -11.16 3.85 -18.47
C ASN A 140 -11.04 4.97 -17.43
N ASN A 141 -11.82 6.03 -17.58
CA ASN A 141 -11.93 7.13 -16.62
C ASN A 141 -13.37 7.28 -16.11
N GLU A 142 -14.17 6.20 -16.16
CA GLU A 142 -15.62 6.25 -15.92
C GLU A 142 -16.16 5.12 -15.05
N THR A 143 -15.48 3.96 -15.00
CA THR A 143 -16.04 2.75 -14.38
C THR A 143 -15.21 2.28 -13.20
N VAL A 144 -15.88 2.16 -12.05
CA VAL A 144 -15.37 1.44 -10.87
C VAL A 144 -16.06 0.08 -10.80
N PHE A 145 -15.28 -0.99 -10.71
CA PHE A 145 -15.77 -2.34 -10.45
C PHE A 145 -15.71 -2.59 -8.95
N PHE A 146 -16.85 -2.90 -8.34
CA PHE A 146 -16.97 -3.12 -6.90
C PHE A 146 -17.51 -4.52 -6.61
N LYS A 147 -16.75 -5.35 -5.88
CA LYS A 147 -17.06 -6.78 -5.63
C LYS A 147 -17.55 -7.52 -6.89
N HIS A 148 -17.00 -7.20 -8.05
CA HIS A 148 -17.49 -7.73 -9.31
C HIS A 148 -17.12 -9.21 -9.42
N SER A 149 -18.12 -10.07 -9.54
CA SER A 149 -17.93 -11.52 -9.70
C SER A 149 -18.44 -11.94 -11.08
N GLU A 150 -17.62 -12.68 -11.81
CA GLU A 150 -18.01 -13.37 -13.03
C GLU A 150 -17.42 -14.78 -13.01
N SER A 151 -18.13 -15.75 -13.58
CA SER A 151 -17.51 -17.03 -13.94
C SER A 151 -16.49 -16.75 -15.05
N PRO A 152 -15.19 -17.07 -14.90
CA PRO A 152 -14.67 -18.15 -14.05
C PRO A 152 -13.68 -17.68 -12.94
N TYR A 153 -13.95 -16.57 -12.24
CA TYR A 153 -13.06 -16.12 -11.15
C TYR A 153 -12.91 -17.20 -10.07
N SER A 154 -11.67 -17.56 -9.81
CA SER A 154 -11.24 -18.53 -8.80
C SER A 154 -9.79 -18.24 -8.42
N ALA A 155 -9.27 -18.89 -7.38
CA ALA A 155 -7.88 -18.70 -6.96
C ALA A 155 -6.85 -19.13 -8.03
N ASP A 156 -7.27 -19.97 -9.00
CA ASP A 156 -6.46 -20.41 -10.13
C ASP A 156 -6.68 -19.59 -11.42
N PHE A 157 -7.69 -18.70 -11.43
CA PHE A 157 -7.94 -17.85 -12.58
C PHE A 157 -6.75 -16.92 -12.83
N SER A 158 -6.22 -16.96 -14.06
CA SER A 158 -5.17 -16.06 -14.52
C SER A 158 -5.54 -15.54 -15.91
N LYS A 159 -5.35 -14.24 -16.12
CA LYS A 159 -5.63 -13.59 -17.40
C LYS A 159 -4.85 -12.29 -17.49
N SER A 160 -4.20 -12.04 -18.62
CA SER A 160 -3.60 -10.71 -18.86
C SER A 160 -4.66 -9.62 -18.70
N MET A 161 -4.24 -8.47 -18.18
CA MET A 161 -5.08 -7.33 -17.77
C MET A 161 -5.81 -7.53 -16.44
N TYR A 162 -5.42 -8.54 -15.65
CA TYR A 162 -5.94 -8.82 -14.31
C TYR A 162 -4.76 -9.08 -13.39
N GLY A 163 -4.61 -8.23 -12.38
CA GLY A 163 -3.67 -8.43 -11.27
C GLY A 163 -4.37 -9.06 -10.07
N VAL A 164 -3.58 -9.23 -9.01
CA VAL A 164 -4.00 -9.69 -7.68
C VAL A 164 -3.57 -8.64 -6.68
N PHE A 165 -4.45 -8.25 -5.76
CA PHE A 165 -4.05 -7.38 -4.67
C PHE A 165 -3.09 -8.09 -3.72
N LEU A 166 -2.03 -7.41 -3.33
CA LEU A 166 -1.16 -7.80 -2.22
C LEU A 166 -0.96 -6.61 -1.31
N VAL A 167 -0.77 -6.92 -0.03
CA VAL A 167 -0.46 -5.95 1.01
C VAL A 167 0.80 -6.35 1.78
N SER A 168 1.50 -5.35 2.29
CA SER A 168 2.59 -5.51 3.26
C SER A 168 2.17 -4.85 4.58
N ASP A 169 2.57 -5.49 5.68
CA ASP A 169 2.38 -4.93 7.02
C ASP A 169 3.50 -3.92 7.41
N GLY A 170 4.43 -3.67 6.50
CA GLY A 170 5.57 -2.77 6.66
C GLY A 170 6.90 -3.50 6.73
N GLY A 171 7.95 -2.85 6.21
CA GLY A 171 9.31 -3.38 6.15
C GLY A 171 9.66 -4.07 4.82
N ASP A 172 8.74 -4.09 3.87
CA ASP A 172 8.96 -4.71 2.54
C ASP A 172 9.18 -3.69 1.42
N THR A 173 8.85 -2.42 1.65
CA THR A 173 9.15 -1.32 0.72
C THR A 173 10.42 -0.59 1.18
N ILE A 174 11.17 0.00 0.24
CA ILE A 174 12.33 0.83 0.59
C ILE A 174 11.92 1.95 1.54
N SER A 175 10.74 2.53 1.32
CA SER A 175 10.22 3.61 2.17
C SER A 175 9.97 3.15 3.60
N SER A 176 9.32 2.01 3.83
CA SER A 176 9.07 1.51 5.18
C SER A 176 10.31 0.94 5.84
N ILE A 177 11.26 0.39 5.08
CA ILE A 177 12.59 0.02 5.59
C ILE A 177 13.35 1.25 6.10
N ASN A 178 13.33 2.35 5.35
CA ASN A 178 14.03 3.58 5.71
C ASN A 178 13.29 4.41 6.76
N ASN A 179 11.96 4.32 6.80
CA ASN A 179 11.10 5.01 7.74
C ASN A 179 9.98 4.09 8.26
N PRO A 180 10.27 3.22 9.24
CA PRO A 180 9.28 2.31 9.83
C PRO A 180 8.06 2.99 10.46
N ALA A 181 8.13 4.29 10.76
CA ALA A 181 7.00 5.03 11.32
C ALA A 181 5.82 5.15 10.34
N LEU A 182 6.03 4.89 9.04
CA LEU A 182 4.96 4.86 8.03
C LEU A 182 3.89 3.80 8.34
N ASN A 183 4.28 2.69 8.97
CA ASN A 183 3.37 1.58 9.28
C ASN A 183 2.93 1.57 10.76
N ILE A 184 3.13 2.65 11.52
CA ILE A 184 2.82 2.69 12.96
C ILE A 184 1.33 2.45 13.27
N MET A 185 0.46 2.81 12.32
CA MET A 185 -0.99 2.58 12.42
C MET A 185 -1.37 1.12 12.20
N ASN A 186 -0.50 0.33 11.57
CA ASN A 186 -0.76 -1.08 11.31
C ASN A 186 -0.41 -1.91 12.56
N ALA A 187 -1.43 -2.52 13.16
CA ALA A 187 -1.29 -3.37 14.33
C ALA A 187 -0.40 -4.60 14.09
N ASN A 188 -0.33 -5.07 12.84
CA ASN A 188 0.47 -6.21 12.42
C ASN A 188 1.89 -5.82 11.99
N SER A 189 2.23 -4.53 12.00
CA SER A 189 3.55 -4.09 11.55
C SER A 189 4.65 -4.71 12.43
N PRO A 190 5.75 -5.23 11.83
CA PRO A 190 6.87 -5.75 12.60
C PRO A 190 7.54 -4.68 13.48
N TYR A 191 7.25 -3.40 13.24
CA TYR A 191 7.75 -2.27 14.01
C TYR A 191 6.75 -1.74 15.05
N ASN A 192 5.52 -2.27 15.08
CA ASN A 192 4.51 -1.96 16.09
C ASN A 192 4.80 -2.75 17.37
N VAL A 193 5.91 -2.43 18.03
CA VAL A 193 6.15 -2.90 19.39
C VAL A 193 5.22 -2.12 20.32
N PRO A 194 4.41 -2.78 21.18
CA PRO A 194 3.66 -2.08 22.20
C PRO A 194 4.62 -1.19 22.99
N LEU A 195 4.26 0.07 23.18
CA LEU A 195 5.00 1.03 24.02
C LEU A 195 4.99 0.63 25.53
N ALA A 196 4.89 -0.67 25.85
CA ALA A 196 5.16 -1.27 27.14
C ALA A 196 6.62 -1.75 27.18
N GLY A 197 7.56 -0.83 26.95
CA GLY A 197 8.98 -1.17 26.85
C GLY A 197 9.88 -0.05 26.36
N SER A 198 9.50 1.22 26.57
CA SER A 198 10.40 2.36 26.41
C SER A 198 11.50 2.36 27.49
N GLY A 199 12.33 1.32 27.47
CA GLY A 199 13.53 1.14 28.28
C GLY A 199 14.75 0.70 27.46
N ALA A 200 14.57 0.23 26.22
CA ALA A 200 15.68 -0.34 25.42
C ALA A 200 16.21 0.59 24.30
N LEU A 201 15.44 1.57 23.82
CA LEU A 201 15.87 2.45 22.71
C LEU A 201 16.56 3.75 23.16
N ALA A 202 16.62 4.04 24.48
CA ALA A 202 17.33 5.20 25.01
C ALA A 202 18.83 4.94 25.33
N LEU A 203 19.31 3.69 25.25
CA LEU A 203 20.65 3.32 25.73
C LEU A 203 21.75 3.26 24.66
N LEU A 204 21.43 3.44 23.37
CA LEU A 204 22.46 3.47 22.31
C LEU A 204 23.00 4.86 21.99
N ALA A 205 22.45 5.93 22.59
CA ALA A 205 22.89 7.32 22.37
C ALA A 205 23.77 7.92 23.49
N LEU A 206 24.02 7.20 24.59
CA LEU A 206 24.81 7.69 25.73
C LEU A 206 25.92 6.68 26.09
N GLY A 207 27.01 6.68 25.33
CA GLY A 207 28.18 5.85 25.68
C GLY A 207 29.43 6.09 24.86
N ALA A 208 29.32 6.72 23.68
CA ALA A 208 30.48 7.22 22.94
C ALA A 208 30.91 8.60 23.48
N GLY A 209 31.49 8.67 24.68
CA GLY A 209 31.85 9.98 25.21
C GLY A 209 32.48 10.10 26.59
N LEU A 210 33.27 9.14 27.09
CA LEU A 210 34.17 9.41 28.21
C LEU A 210 35.59 8.92 27.88
N ARG A 211 36.31 9.82 27.21
CA ARG A 211 37.74 9.75 26.94
C ARG A 211 38.53 10.02 28.22
N LYS A 212 39.36 9.04 28.61
CA LYS A 212 40.50 9.08 29.55
C LYS A 212 41.05 10.48 29.89
N ARG A 213 41.23 10.74 31.19
CA ARG A 213 42.40 11.46 31.71
C ARG A 213 43.00 10.67 32.87
N ASN A 214 44.20 10.15 32.61
CA ASN A 214 45.17 9.79 33.64
C ASN A 214 45.67 11.08 34.28
N GLU A 215 45.72 11.17 35.61
CA GLU A 215 46.76 11.97 36.27
C GLU A 215 47.34 11.18 37.45
N VAL A 216 48.67 11.14 37.44
CA VAL A 216 49.60 10.58 38.41
C VAL A 216 49.96 11.70 39.38
N MET A 217 49.72 11.51 40.68
CA MET A 217 50.68 11.67 41.79
C MET A 217 49.99 11.44 43.13
#